data_AF-A0A0Q8CR12-F1
#
_entry.id   AF-A0A0Q8CR12-F1
#
_cell.length_a   1.000
_cell.length_b   1.000
_cell.length_c   1.000
_cell.angle_alpha   90.00
_cell.angle_beta   90.00
_cell.angle_gamma   90.00
#
_symmetry.space_group_name_H-M   'P 1'
#
loop_
_entity.id
_entity.type
_entity.pdbx_description
1 polymer ?
#
loop_
_entity_poly.entity_id
_entity_poly.type
_entity_poly.pdbx_seq_one_letter_code
_entity_poly.pdbx_strand_id
1 'polypeptide(L)'
;MRAARAAAPPAARRAAAIAEGPRMRLAPPPPDIVIAPRHEHEPLLRALALSLSALERQSALVIALSADPLEGAIDLPPGAPNAMDRAQLQAAAPLYFAAELEAAGLLPTAEQIAGLFASGAIVQPLGPGAQLINTFWRARRERLDASERQAIFARVIETPYFERLMAGLCEAIVAQADGGDLRERVALETACGALGEFLALRMDPMATLAARDIVANINLALGFLRDRMLQAAFAVNSLWQLVAVAGTQQGLSASGVQRRVDQGRAGQTVLLWLAEHYADAAPRIAADDYELIGAAQRWLSGRDAAPAPAAAPALSAAA
;
A
#
# COMPACT_ATOMS: atom_id res chain seq x y z
N MET A 1 89.35 16.07 33.21
CA MET A 1 89.87 14.81 33.81
C MET A 1 89.08 14.53 35.07
N ARG A 2 88.61 13.28 35.20
CA ARG A 2 87.96 12.56 36.31
C ARG A 2 87.68 13.23 37.67
N ALA A 3 86.54 12.76 38.22
CA ALA A 3 86.16 12.60 39.64
C ALA A 3 85.65 13.87 40.35
N ALA A 4 84.67 13.84 41.26
CA ALA A 4 84.21 12.74 42.08
C ALA A 4 82.73 12.89 42.50
N ARG A 5 82.09 11.75 42.75
CA ARG A 5 80.82 11.58 43.45
C ARG A 5 80.90 12.14 44.88
N ALA A 6 79.87 12.86 45.31
CA ALA A 6 79.53 13.03 46.73
C ALA A 6 78.02 12.90 46.90
N ALA A 7 77.64 12.06 47.87
CA ALA A 7 76.27 11.62 48.16
C ALA A 7 75.48 12.68 48.94
N ALA A 8 74.18 12.79 48.64
CA ALA A 8 73.23 13.62 49.37
C ALA A 8 72.30 12.76 50.27
N PRO A 9 71.83 13.28 51.42
CA PRO A 9 71.21 12.51 52.50
C PRO A 9 69.67 12.35 52.36
N PRO A 10 69.02 11.51 53.18
CA PRO A 10 67.66 11.01 52.95
C PRO A 10 66.60 11.85 53.69
N ALA A 11 65.74 12.55 52.96
CA ALA A 11 64.52 13.15 53.51
C ALA A 11 63.50 13.47 52.41
N ALA A 12 62.52 12.59 52.20
CA ALA A 12 61.17 12.91 51.68
C ALA A 12 60.40 11.63 51.29
N ARG A 13 60.25 10.67 52.20
CA ARG A 13 59.22 9.62 52.08
C ARG A 13 57.99 10.05 52.88
N ARG A 14 57.20 10.97 52.32
CA ARG A 14 55.82 11.29 52.76
C ARG A 14 55.23 12.35 51.82
N ALA A 15 54.60 11.91 50.73
CA ALA A 15 53.52 12.59 49.99
C ALA A 15 53.46 12.10 48.52
N ALA A 16 52.93 10.90 48.28
CA ALA A 16 52.47 10.49 46.94
C ALA A 16 51.60 9.21 47.02
N ALA A 17 50.63 9.16 47.94
CA ALA A 17 49.75 8.00 48.08
C ALA A 17 48.30 8.44 48.30
N ILE A 18 47.80 9.35 47.46
CA ILE A 18 46.36 9.65 47.34
C ILE A 18 46.10 10.11 45.89
N ALA A 19 45.81 9.17 44.97
CA ALA A 19 45.02 9.39 43.75
C ALA A 19 44.98 8.15 42.84
N GLU A 20 44.48 7.01 43.32
CA GLU A 20 44.04 5.92 42.43
C GLU A 20 42.64 5.46 42.85
N GLY A 21 41.64 6.29 42.53
CA GLY A 21 40.25 5.84 42.52
C GLY A 21 40.03 4.88 41.34
N PRO A 22 39.13 3.89 41.46
CA PRO A 22 38.84 2.94 40.39
C PRO A 22 38.33 3.69 39.17
N ARG A 23 39.13 3.73 38.10
CA ARG A 23 38.71 4.21 36.78
C ARG A 23 37.62 3.27 36.29
N MET A 24 36.35 3.63 36.50
CA MET A 24 35.21 3.06 35.78
C MET A 24 35.51 3.21 34.29
N ARG A 25 35.97 2.13 33.66
CA ARG A 25 36.04 2.05 32.20
C ARG A 25 34.59 2.02 31.74
N LEU A 26 34.09 3.17 31.28
CA LEU A 26 32.85 3.23 30.54
C LEU A 26 32.96 2.22 29.41
N ALA A 27 31.99 1.31 29.31
CA ALA A 27 31.90 0.39 28.20
C ALA A 27 31.92 1.21 26.89
N PRO A 28 32.65 0.77 25.85
CA PRO A 28 32.63 1.46 24.57
C PRO A 28 31.17 1.61 24.10
N PRO A 29 30.80 2.76 23.52
CA PRO A 29 29.45 2.96 23.00
C PRO A 29 29.13 1.82 22.02
N PRO A 30 27.88 1.31 22.03
CA PRO A 30 27.47 0.30 21.06
C PRO A 30 27.76 0.82 19.64
N PRO A 31 28.19 -0.05 18.71
CA PRO A 31 28.49 0.36 17.35
C PRO A 31 27.27 1.04 16.74
N ASP A 32 27.51 2.14 16.02
CA ASP A 32 26.45 2.86 15.30
C ASP A 32 25.70 1.87 14.40
N ILE A 33 24.41 1.68 14.68
CA ILE A 33 23.54 0.86 13.86
C ILE A 33 23.35 1.62 12.55
N VAL A 34 24.04 1.19 11.49
CA VAL A 34 23.83 1.70 10.14
C VAL A 34 22.45 1.24 9.68
N ILE A 35 21.45 2.10 9.86
CA ILE A 35 20.12 1.88 9.27
C ILE A 35 20.28 2.09 7.77
N ALA A 36 20.16 1.00 7.00
CA ALA A 36 20.16 1.08 5.54
C ALA A 36 19.13 2.12 5.07
N PRO A 37 19.44 2.98 4.10
CA PRO A 37 18.50 3.97 3.60
C PRO A 37 17.27 3.25 3.06
N ARG A 38 16.13 3.41 3.75
CA ARG A 38 14.86 2.88 3.28
C ARG A 38 14.49 3.58 1.98
N HIS A 39 14.25 2.82 0.93
CA HIS A 39 13.76 3.41 -0.31
C HIS A 39 12.35 3.97 -0.07
N GLU A 40 12.17 5.27 -0.29
CA GLU A 40 10.92 6.03 -0.03
C GLU A 40 9.66 5.33 -0.58
N HIS A 41 9.79 4.61 -1.69
CA HIS A 41 8.69 3.96 -2.39
C HIS A 41 8.67 2.42 -2.25
N GLU A 42 9.55 1.81 -1.44
CA GLU A 42 9.57 0.35 -1.22
C GLU A 42 8.18 -0.21 -0.86
N PRO A 43 7.41 0.39 0.07
CA PRO A 43 6.16 -0.19 0.50
C PRO A 43 5.08 -0.18 -0.61
N LEU A 44 5.12 0.83 -1.49
CA LEU A 44 4.26 0.94 -2.67
C LEU A 44 4.61 -0.12 -3.72
N LEU A 45 5.90 -0.27 -4.03
CA LEU A 45 6.35 -1.26 -5.02
C LEU A 45 6.06 -2.69 -4.56
N ARG A 46 6.21 -2.96 -3.27
CA ARG A 46 5.84 -4.25 -2.69
C ARG A 46 4.34 -4.52 -2.87
N ALA A 47 3.48 -3.54 -2.57
CA ALA A 47 2.03 -3.67 -2.76
C ALA A 47 1.65 -3.93 -4.24
N LEU A 48 2.34 -3.30 -5.19
CA LEU A 48 2.11 -3.57 -6.61
C LEU A 48 2.62 -4.94 -7.06
N ALA A 49 3.78 -5.37 -6.58
CA ALA A 49 4.27 -6.71 -6.82
C ALA A 49 3.30 -7.76 -6.27
N LEU A 50 2.73 -7.52 -5.08
CA LEU A 50 1.66 -8.33 -4.51
C LEU A 50 0.42 -8.33 -5.43
N SER A 51 -0.02 -7.18 -5.94
CA SER A 51 -1.12 -7.10 -6.90
C SER A 51 -0.90 -7.95 -8.14
N LEU A 52 0.27 -7.81 -8.78
CA LEU A 52 0.61 -8.56 -9.98
C LEU A 52 0.65 -10.07 -9.70
N SER A 53 1.28 -10.49 -8.60
CA SER A 53 1.35 -11.90 -8.21
C SER A 53 -0.03 -12.50 -7.89
N ALA A 54 -0.94 -11.74 -7.28
CA ALA A 54 -2.29 -12.18 -7.00
C ALA A 54 -3.08 -12.42 -8.28
N LEU A 55 -2.98 -11.51 -9.26
CA LEU A 55 -3.65 -11.64 -10.55
C LEU A 55 -3.08 -12.78 -11.42
N GLU A 56 -1.77 -13.03 -11.34
CA GLU A 56 -1.13 -14.17 -12.01
C GLU A 56 -1.60 -15.51 -11.41
N ARG A 57 -1.64 -15.63 -10.07
CA ARG A 57 -2.16 -16.81 -9.37
C ARG A 57 -3.63 -17.07 -9.71
N GLN A 58 -4.44 -16.02 -9.74
CA GLN A 58 -5.85 -16.10 -10.13
C GLN A 58 -6.00 -16.62 -11.56
N SER A 59 -5.21 -16.12 -12.51
CA SER A 59 -5.23 -16.57 -13.90
C SER A 59 -4.88 -18.05 -14.03
N ALA A 60 -3.84 -18.50 -13.30
CA ALA A 60 -3.44 -19.91 -13.29
C ALA A 60 -4.53 -20.81 -12.70
N LEU A 61 -5.19 -20.38 -11.63
CA LEU A 61 -6.29 -21.11 -10.99
C LEU A 61 -7.50 -21.25 -11.93
N VAL A 62 -7.91 -20.17 -12.62
CA VAL A 62 -9.00 -20.24 -13.60
C VAL A 62 -8.67 -21.21 -14.74
N ILE A 63 -7.44 -21.19 -15.25
CA ILE A 63 -7.00 -22.14 -16.29
C ILE A 63 -7.05 -23.58 -15.77
N ALA A 64 -6.58 -23.83 -14.56
CA ALA A 64 -6.60 -25.15 -13.94
C ALA A 64 -8.04 -25.67 -13.76
N LEU A 65 -8.96 -24.85 -13.24
CA LEU A 65 -10.37 -25.19 -13.09
C LEU A 65 -11.08 -25.41 -14.44
N SER A 66 -10.63 -24.74 -15.50
CA SER A 66 -11.19 -24.91 -16.85
C SER A 66 -10.63 -26.15 -17.58
N ALA A 67 -9.50 -26.69 -17.13
CA ALA A 67 -8.82 -27.82 -17.75
C ALA A 67 -9.29 -29.19 -17.22
N ASP A 68 -10.11 -29.22 -16.16
CA ASP A 68 -10.68 -30.45 -15.62
C ASP A 68 -12.15 -30.63 -16.05
N PRO A 69 -12.43 -31.42 -17.10
CA PRO A 69 -13.80 -31.69 -17.55
C PRO A 69 -14.56 -32.69 -16.65
N LEU A 70 -13.95 -33.25 -15.59
CA LEU A 70 -14.55 -34.32 -14.78
C LEU A 70 -15.09 -33.88 -13.41
N GLU A 71 -14.83 -32.65 -12.96
CA GLU A 71 -15.33 -32.11 -11.67
C GLU A 71 -16.62 -31.26 -11.78
N GLY A 72 -17.32 -31.29 -12.92
CA GLY A 72 -18.64 -30.68 -13.08
C GLY A 72 -19.80 -31.39 -12.34
N ALA A 73 -19.51 -32.32 -11.40
CA ALA A 73 -20.48 -33.22 -10.79
C ALA A 73 -20.46 -33.26 -9.25
N ILE A 74 -19.72 -32.37 -8.57
CA ILE A 74 -19.91 -32.17 -7.13
C ILE A 74 -20.99 -31.11 -6.98
N ASP A 75 -22.23 -31.57 -6.79
CA ASP A 75 -23.39 -30.74 -6.46
C ASP A 75 -23.17 -30.17 -5.05
N LEU A 76 -22.41 -29.08 -4.97
CA LEU A 76 -22.27 -28.31 -3.75
C LEU A 76 -23.63 -27.69 -3.42
N PRO A 77 -24.09 -27.76 -2.16
CA PRO A 77 -25.34 -27.12 -1.78
C PRO A 77 -25.28 -25.63 -2.15
N PRO A 78 -26.40 -25.05 -2.61
CA PRO A 78 -26.44 -23.64 -3.00
C PRO A 78 -25.98 -22.76 -1.82
N GLY A 79 -24.96 -21.94 -2.05
CA GLY A 79 -24.35 -21.06 -1.05
C GLY A 79 -23.06 -21.56 -0.41
N ALA A 80 -22.58 -22.76 -0.73
CA ALA A 80 -21.24 -23.18 -0.29
C ALA A 80 -20.14 -22.36 -1.00
N PRO A 81 -19.14 -21.83 -0.28
CA PRO A 81 -17.97 -21.18 -0.88
C PRO A 81 -17.30 -22.12 -1.86
N ASN A 82 -17.10 -21.67 -3.10
CA ASN A 82 -16.43 -22.47 -4.13
C ASN A 82 -15.05 -21.88 -4.50
N ALA A 83 -14.24 -22.66 -5.22
CA ALA A 83 -12.89 -22.23 -5.61
C ALA A 83 -12.87 -21.01 -6.56
N MET A 84 -13.97 -20.78 -7.30
CA MET A 84 -14.13 -19.60 -8.16
C MET A 84 -14.32 -18.34 -7.33
N ASP A 85 -15.09 -18.39 -6.23
CA ASP A 85 -15.29 -17.25 -5.33
C ASP A 85 -13.95 -16.80 -4.73
N ARG A 86 -13.11 -17.75 -4.32
CA ARG A 86 -11.73 -17.46 -3.86
C ARG A 86 -10.93 -16.74 -4.94
N ALA A 87 -10.98 -17.21 -6.18
CA ALA A 87 -10.25 -16.61 -7.30
C ALA A 87 -10.73 -15.17 -7.58
N GLN A 88 -12.03 -14.95 -7.54
CA GLN A 88 -12.65 -13.63 -7.70
C GLN A 88 -12.23 -12.67 -6.58
N LEU A 89 -12.20 -13.14 -5.33
CA LEU A 89 -11.74 -12.36 -4.18
C LEU A 89 -10.25 -11.99 -4.27
N GLN A 90 -9.41 -12.90 -4.77
CA GLN A 90 -7.98 -12.61 -5.00
C GLN A 90 -7.78 -11.46 -6.00
N ALA A 91 -8.66 -11.29 -6.98
CA ALA A 91 -8.62 -10.17 -7.92
C ALA A 91 -9.24 -8.87 -7.37
N ALA A 92 -10.11 -8.96 -6.35
CA ALA A 92 -10.73 -7.80 -5.71
C ALA A 92 -9.70 -6.91 -5.00
N ALA A 93 -8.71 -7.51 -4.32
CA ALA A 93 -7.69 -6.76 -3.58
C ALA A 93 -6.81 -5.86 -4.48
N PRO A 94 -6.23 -6.35 -5.60
CA PRO A 94 -5.56 -5.51 -6.58
C PRO A 94 -6.44 -4.39 -7.15
N LEU A 95 -7.72 -4.68 -7.43
CA LEU A 95 -8.66 -3.70 -7.98
C LEU A 95 -8.99 -2.60 -6.98
N TYR A 96 -9.20 -2.94 -5.71
CA TYR A 96 -9.37 -1.97 -4.63
C TYR A 96 -8.14 -1.08 -4.48
N PHE A 97 -6.94 -1.66 -4.48
CA PHE A 97 -5.72 -0.87 -4.39
C PHE A 97 -5.57 0.08 -5.58
N ALA A 98 -5.89 -0.39 -6.79
CA ALA A 98 -5.89 0.44 -7.98
C ALA A 98 -6.91 1.59 -7.90
N ALA A 99 -8.11 1.35 -7.37
CA ALA A 99 -9.13 2.38 -7.15
C ALA A 99 -8.64 3.47 -6.19
N GLU A 100 -7.94 3.11 -5.10
CA GLU A 100 -7.36 4.08 -4.18
C GLU A 100 -6.22 4.89 -4.81
N LEU A 101 -5.40 4.28 -5.67
CA LEU A 101 -4.36 4.99 -6.42
C LEU A 101 -4.95 5.94 -7.49
N GLU A 102 -6.04 5.54 -8.15
CA GLU A 102 -6.80 6.40 -9.07
C GLU A 102 -7.38 7.60 -8.31
N ALA A 103 -8.06 7.35 -7.19
CA ALA A 103 -8.64 8.39 -6.34
C ALA A 103 -7.58 9.30 -5.70
N ALA A 104 -6.34 8.80 -5.52
CA ALA A 104 -5.19 9.61 -5.12
C ALA A 104 -4.63 10.46 -6.28
N GLY A 105 -5.13 10.30 -7.51
CA GLY A 105 -4.75 11.07 -8.69
C GLY A 105 -3.54 10.52 -9.45
N LEU A 106 -3.09 9.29 -9.17
CA LEU A 106 -1.86 8.75 -9.76
C LEU A 106 -1.94 8.61 -11.28
N LEU A 107 -2.94 7.89 -11.79
CA LEU A 107 -3.13 7.69 -13.24
C LEU A 107 -3.52 8.97 -13.97
N PRO A 108 -4.44 9.82 -13.46
CA PRO A 108 -4.70 11.13 -14.05
C PRO A 108 -3.43 11.99 -14.19
N THR A 109 -2.58 12.01 -13.17
CA THR A 109 -1.28 12.73 -13.22
C THR A 109 -0.37 12.14 -14.29
N ALA A 110 -0.29 10.81 -14.38
CA ALA A 110 0.51 10.11 -15.40
C ALA A 110 0.05 10.48 -16.83
N GLU A 111 -1.27 10.50 -17.06
CA GLU A 111 -1.87 10.85 -18.34
C GLU A 111 -1.62 12.32 -18.70
N GLN A 112 -1.75 13.23 -17.74
CA GLN A 112 -1.46 14.65 -17.92
C GLN A 112 0.01 14.88 -18.28
N ILE A 113 0.95 14.28 -17.54
CA ILE A 113 2.38 14.41 -17.80
C ILE A 113 2.75 13.82 -19.15
N ALA A 114 2.21 12.65 -19.50
CA ALA A 114 2.43 12.05 -20.81
C ALA A 114 1.92 12.93 -21.96
N GLY A 115 0.76 13.59 -21.77
CA GLY A 115 0.23 14.57 -22.71
C GLY A 115 1.12 15.81 -22.85
N LEU A 116 1.58 16.38 -21.73
CA LEU A 116 2.51 17.51 -21.73
C LEU A 116 3.83 17.16 -22.44
N PHE A 117 4.38 15.98 -22.15
CA PHE A 117 5.58 15.48 -22.81
C PHE A 117 5.38 15.34 -24.33
N ALA A 118 4.28 14.70 -24.75
CA ALA A 118 4.00 14.50 -26.16
C ALA A 118 3.69 15.80 -26.93
N SER A 119 3.17 16.82 -26.24
CA SER A 119 2.95 18.15 -26.82
C SER A 119 4.24 18.98 -26.96
N GLY A 120 5.35 18.53 -26.38
CA GLY A 120 6.62 19.27 -26.34
C GLY A 120 6.68 20.34 -25.23
N ALA A 121 5.71 20.37 -24.31
CA ALA A 121 5.71 21.31 -23.18
C ALA A 121 6.82 20.99 -22.16
N ILE A 122 7.22 19.72 -22.04
CA ILE A 122 8.37 19.29 -21.26
C ILE A 122 9.58 19.22 -22.18
N VAL A 123 10.45 20.23 -22.10
CA VAL A 123 11.63 20.38 -22.96
C VAL A 123 12.93 19.83 -22.33
N GLN A 124 12.88 19.47 -21.04
CA GLN A 124 14.03 18.95 -20.32
C GLN A 124 14.39 17.53 -20.80
N PRO A 125 15.67 17.19 -20.92
CA PRO A 125 16.07 15.82 -21.27
C PRO A 125 15.76 14.87 -20.11
N LEU A 126 14.82 13.95 -20.28
CA LEU A 126 14.39 13.00 -19.24
C LEU A 126 15.14 11.64 -19.28
N GLY A 127 16.20 11.53 -20.09
CA GLY A 127 16.98 10.29 -20.21
C GLY A 127 16.10 9.06 -20.55
N PRO A 128 16.31 7.90 -19.89
CA PRO A 128 15.50 6.70 -20.09
C PRO A 128 14.01 6.87 -19.78
N GLY A 129 13.64 7.77 -18.88
CA GLY A 129 12.24 8.05 -18.51
C GLY A 129 11.40 8.52 -19.70
N ALA A 130 12.02 9.20 -20.67
CA ALA A 130 11.36 9.63 -21.91
C ALA A 130 10.77 8.45 -22.72
N GLN A 131 11.46 7.31 -22.74
CA GLN A 131 10.96 6.13 -23.45
C GLN A 131 9.73 5.55 -22.76
N LEU A 132 9.71 5.49 -21.44
CA LEU A 132 8.56 5.02 -20.67
C LEU A 132 7.33 5.91 -20.88
N ILE A 133 7.52 7.23 -20.85
CA ILE A 133 6.44 8.20 -21.10
C ILE A 133 5.89 8.04 -22.53
N ASN A 134 6.77 7.90 -23.52
CA ASN A 134 6.36 7.69 -24.92
C ASN A 134 5.56 6.38 -25.10
N THR A 135 6.02 5.28 -24.52
CA THR A 135 5.31 4.00 -24.55
C THR A 135 3.93 4.13 -23.91
N PHE A 136 3.86 4.75 -22.72
CA PHE A 136 2.60 4.98 -22.01
C PHE A 136 1.62 5.85 -22.82
N TRP A 137 2.11 6.91 -23.47
CA TRP A 137 1.30 7.81 -24.30
C TRP A 137 0.77 7.16 -25.58
N ARG A 138 1.56 6.29 -26.22
CA ARG A 138 1.16 5.57 -27.45
C ARG A 138 0.05 4.56 -27.16
N ALA A 139 0.15 3.83 -26.05
CA ALA A 139 -0.83 2.83 -25.65
C ALA A 139 -2.19 3.42 -25.22
N ARG A 140 -2.33 4.75 -25.11
CA ARG A 140 -3.53 5.39 -24.54
C ARG A 140 -4.86 5.05 -25.21
N ARG A 141 -4.84 4.64 -26.49
CA ARG A 141 -6.05 4.25 -27.24
C ARG A 141 -6.47 2.81 -27.02
N GLU A 142 -5.56 2.00 -26.46
CA GLU A 142 -5.77 0.59 -26.15
C GLU A 142 -6.07 0.38 -24.67
N ARG A 143 -5.75 1.37 -23.82
CA ARG A 143 -6.02 1.37 -22.38
C ARG A 143 -7.44 1.83 -22.08
N LEU A 144 -8.00 1.32 -20.98
CA LEU A 144 -9.22 1.84 -20.38
C LEU A 144 -9.07 3.33 -20.04
N ASP A 145 -10.03 4.15 -20.46
CA ASP A 145 -10.08 5.56 -20.13
C ASP A 145 -10.53 5.79 -18.67
N ALA A 146 -10.45 7.04 -18.20
CA ALA A 146 -10.80 7.37 -16.82
C ALA A 146 -12.27 7.05 -16.47
N SER A 147 -13.20 7.22 -17.41
CA SER A 147 -14.61 6.96 -17.20
C SER A 147 -14.92 5.46 -17.12
N GLU A 148 -14.26 4.66 -17.97
CA GLU A 148 -14.36 3.20 -17.97
C GLU A 148 -13.79 2.62 -16.66
N ARG A 149 -12.59 3.07 -16.25
CA ARG A 149 -11.99 2.65 -14.97
C ARG A 149 -12.92 2.99 -13.81
N GLN A 150 -13.47 4.20 -13.77
CA GLN A 150 -14.39 4.62 -12.71
C GLN A 150 -15.68 3.80 -12.68
N ALA A 151 -16.24 3.46 -13.84
CA ALA A 151 -17.42 2.60 -13.92
C ALA A 151 -17.15 1.19 -13.36
N ILE A 152 -15.97 0.63 -13.67
CA ILE A 152 -15.53 -0.67 -13.13
C ILE A 152 -15.37 -0.58 -11.60
N PHE A 153 -14.70 0.46 -11.10
CA PHE A 153 -14.52 0.65 -9.66
C PHE A 153 -15.86 0.81 -8.95
N ALA A 154 -16.76 1.67 -9.44
CA ALA A 154 -18.06 1.92 -8.80
C ALA A 154 -18.95 0.67 -8.76
N ARG A 155 -18.83 -0.20 -9.78
CA ARG A 155 -19.56 -1.46 -9.85
C ARG A 155 -19.09 -2.48 -8.81
N VAL A 156 -17.78 -2.59 -8.59
CA VAL A 156 -17.21 -3.56 -7.64
C VAL A 156 -17.18 -3.00 -6.22
N ILE A 157 -16.74 -1.76 -6.08
CA ILE A 157 -16.48 -1.06 -4.82
C ILE A 157 -17.55 0.03 -4.69
N GLU A 158 -18.75 -0.40 -4.35
CA GLU A 158 -19.84 0.52 -4.00
C GLU A 158 -19.49 1.20 -2.67
N THR A 159 -18.79 2.34 -2.75
CA THR A 159 -18.06 2.98 -1.64
C THR A 159 -18.79 2.97 -0.29
N PRO A 160 -20.03 3.48 -0.14
CA PRO A 160 -20.68 3.55 1.17
C PRO A 160 -21.01 2.16 1.77
N TYR A 161 -21.23 1.17 0.92
CA TYR A 161 -21.51 -0.19 1.36
C TYR A 161 -20.21 -0.94 1.65
N PHE A 162 -19.25 -0.88 0.72
CA PHE A 162 -17.93 -1.49 0.88
C PHE A 162 -17.21 -0.97 2.12
N GLU A 163 -17.13 0.35 2.33
CA GLU A 163 -16.41 0.92 3.47
C GLU A 163 -16.98 0.46 4.82
N ARG A 164 -18.29 0.30 4.92
CA ARG A 164 -18.93 -0.20 6.14
C ARG A 164 -18.56 -1.67 6.41
N LEU A 165 -18.59 -2.52 5.38
CA LEU A 165 -18.21 -3.92 5.52
C LEU A 165 -16.71 -4.09 5.81
N MET A 166 -15.87 -3.35 5.10
CA MET A 166 -14.43 -3.33 5.31
C MET A 166 -14.06 -2.83 6.70
N ALA A 167 -14.76 -1.83 7.22
CA ALA A 167 -14.59 -1.38 8.60
C ALA A 167 -14.98 -2.46 9.61
N GLY A 168 -16.13 -3.10 9.43
CA GLY A 168 -16.55 -4.21 10.29
C GLY A 168 -15.53 -5.36 10.33
N LEU A 169 -14.94 -5.69 9.18
CA LEU A 169 -13.86 -6.68 9.10
C LEU A 169 -12.60 -6.21 9.84
N CYS A 170 -12.15 -4.97 9.60
CA CYS A 170 -10.96 -4.43 10.27
C CYS A 170 -11.15 -4.34 11.79
N GLU A 171 -12.33 -3.95 12.26
CA GLU A 171 -12.68 -3.91 13.69
C GLU A 171 -12.68 -5.31 14.30
N ALA A 172 -13.24 -6.30 13.61
CA ALA A 172 -13.22 -7.70 14.07
C ALA A 172 -11.81 -8.29 14.11
N ILE A 173 -10.94 -7.93 13.15
CA ILE A 173 -9.53 -8.31 13.12
C ILE A 173 -8.80 -7.79 14.37
N VAL A 174 -8.97 -6.51 14.67
CA VAL A 174 -8.33 -5.88 15.84
C VAL A 174 -8.88 -6.45 17.14
N ALA A 175 -10.21 -6.61 17.24
CA ALA A 175 -10.85 -7.18 18.44
C ALA A 175 -10.37 -8.60 18.73
N GLN A 176 -10.26 -9.46 17.72
CA GLN A 176 -9.77 -10.83 17.90
C GLN A 176 -8.30 -10.88 18.32
N ALA A 177 -7.47 -9.93 17.85
CA ALA A 177 -6.08 -9.80 18.28
C ALA A 177 -5.95 -9.32 19.73
N ASP A 178 -6.85 -8.45 20.18
CA ASP A 178 -6.90 -7.96 21.57
C ASP A 178 -7.51 -8.99 22.53
N GLY A 179 -8.42 -9.85 22.05
CA GLY A 179 -9.06 -10.91 22.82
C GLY A 179 -9.60 -12.02 21.91
N GLY A 180 -9.15 -13.26 22.11
CA GLY A 180 -9.51 -14.38 21.23
C GLY A 180 -10.76 -15.18 21.66
N ASP A 181 -11.76 -14.54 22.28
CA ASP A 181 -12.93 -15.22 22.83
C ASP A 181 -13.89 -15.74 21.74
N LEU A 182 -14.97 -16.44 22.13
CA LEU A 182 -15.94 -16.98 21.17
C LEU A 182 -16.71 -15.89 20.43
N ARG A 183 -17.00 -14.76 21.09
CA ARG A 183 -17.76 -13.67 20.50
C ARG A 183 -16.94 -13.01 19.39
N GLU A 184 -15.64 -12.79 19.60
CA GLU A 184 -14.85 -12.07 18.62
C GLU A 184 -14.57 -12.95 17.40
N ARG A 185 -14.53 -14.28 17.59
CA ARG A 185 -14.49 -15.27 16.50
C ARG A 185 -15.74 -15.23 15.63
N VAL A 186 -16.92 -15.25 16.24
CA VAL A 186 -18.20 -15.18 15.50
C VAL A 186 -18.32 -13.83 14.78
N ALA A 187 -17.88 -12.73 15.40
CA ALA A 187 -17.85 -11.43 14.76
C ALA A 187 -16.92 -11.40 13.53
N LEU A 188 -15.73 -11.99 13.62
CA LEU A 188 -14.80 -12.10 12.50
C LEU A 188 -15.36 -12.96 11.38
N GLU A 189 -15.92 -14.13 11.69
CA GLU A 189 -16.56 -15.02 10.70
C GLU A 189 -17.69 -14.28 9.96
N THR A 190 -18.56 -13.59 10.71
CA THR A 190 -19.67 -12.80 10.14
C THR A 190 -19.15 -11.69 9.22
N ALA A 191 -18.10 -10.98 9.63
CA ALA A 191 -17.53 -9.90 8.84
C ALA A 191 -16.82 -10.41 7.56
N CYS A 192 -16.12 -11.55 7.66
CA CYS A 192 -15.53 -12.22 6.51
C CYS A 192 -16.59 -12.65 5.50
N GLY A 193 -17.66 -13.32 5.97
CA GLY A 193 -18.77 -13.75 5.12
C GLY A 193 -19.44 -12.57 4.41
N ALA A 194 -19.80 -11.53 5.16
CA ALA A 194 -20.49 -10.36 4.60
C ALA A 194 -19.67 -9.62 3.53
N LEU A 195 -18.37 -9.39 3.77
CA LEU A 195 -17.51 -8.73 2.79
C LEU A 195 -17.16 -9.64 1.61
N GLY A 196 -16.89 -10.92 1.89
CA GLY A 196 -16.54 -11.91 0.87
C GLY A 196 -17.69 -12.14 -0.12
N GLU A 197 -18.91 -12.37 0.37
CA GLU A 197 -20.10 -12.53 -0.48
C GLU A 197 -20.36 -11.26 -1.31
N PHE A 198 -20.24 -10.07 -0.69
CA PHE A 198 -20.43 -8.79 -1.37
C PHE A 198 -19.50 -8.64 -2.58
N LEU A 199 -18.21 -8.99 -2.41
CA LEU A 199 -17.20 -8.87 -3.46
C LEU A 199 -17.30 -9.99 -4.50
N ALA A 200 -17.53 -11.24 -4.10
CA ALA A 200 -17.68 -12.38 -5.01
C ALA A 200 -18.81 -12.14 -6.02
N LEU A 201 -19.95 -11.60 -5.56
CA LEU A 201 -21.10 -11.28 -6.44
C LEU A 201 -20.82 -10.17 -7.46
N ARG A 202 -19.78 -9.34 -7.26
CA ARG A 202 -19.47 -8.18 -8.11
C ARG A 202 -18.20 -8.37 -8.96
N MET A 203 -17.36 -9.32 -8.58
CA MET A 203 -16.13 -9.64 -9.28
C MET A 203 -16.37 -10.62 -10.43
N ASP A 204 -16.86 -10.08 -11.55
CA ASP A 204 -17.00 -10.84 -12.78
C ASP A 204 -15.66 -10.96 -13.57
N PRO A 205 -15.59 -11.81 -14.61
CA PRO A 205 -14.38 -11.95 -15.42
C PRO A 205 -13.91 -10.65 -16.08
N MET A 206 -14.83 -9.73 -16.40
CA MET A 206 -14.49 -8.41 -16.97
C MET A 206 -13.80 -7.52 -15.94
N ALA A 207 -14.28 -7.49 -14.69
CA ALA A 207 -13.64 -6.76 -13.59
C ALA A 207 -12.22 -7.30 -13.33
N THR A 208 -12.05 -8.62 -13.39
CA THR A 208 -10.75 -9.27 -13.23
C THR A 208 -9.76 -8.87 -14.34
N LEU A 209 -10.19 -8.90 -15.60
CA LEU A 209 -9.35 -8.48 -16.73
C LEU A 209 -9.00 -6.98 -16.63
N ALA A 210 -9.98 -6.14 -16.29
CA ALA A 210 -9.74 -4.74 -16.05
C ALA A 210 -8.74 -4.49 -14.90
N ALA A 211 -8.83 -5.24 -13.80
CA ALA A 211 -7.89 -5.14 -12.69
C ALA A 211 -6.44 -5.36 -13.17
N ARG A 212 -6.21 -6.34 -14.05
CA ARG A 212 -4.90 -6.61 -14.65
C ARG A 212 -4.40 -5.45 -15.49
N ASP A 213 -5.23 -4.93 -16.38
CA ASP A 213 -4.83 -3.83 -17.27
C ASP A 213 -4.55 -2.55 -16.48
N ILE A 214 -5.40 -2.25 -15.49
CA ILE A 214 -5.24 -1.07 -14.63
C ILE A 214 -3.97 -1.17 -13.80
N VAL A 215 -3.70 -2.32 -13.14
CA VAL A 215 -2.48 -2.52 -12.34
C VAL A 215 -1.22 -2.44 -13.22
N ALA A 216 -1.25 -3.00 -14.42
CA ALA A 216 -0.14 -2.88 -15.37
C ALA A 216 0.12 -1.41 -15.76
N ASN A 217 -0.95 -0.64 -16.01
CA ASN A 217 -0.85 0.78 -16.32
C ASN A 217 -0.30 1.60 -15.14
N ILE A 218 -0.71 1.29 -13.92
CA ILE A 218 -0.18 1.90 -12.69
C ILE A 218 1.32 1.61 -12.56
N ASN A 219 1.74 0.38 -12.81
CA ASN A 219 3.16 0.00 -12.74
C ASN A 219 4.00 0.76 -13.78
N LEU A 220 3.51 0.90 -15.02
CA LEU A 220 4.15 1.71 -16.06
C LEU A 220 4.22 3.20 -15.68
N ALA A 221 3.13 3.76 -15.15
CA ALA A 221 3.07 5.13 -14.68
C ALA A 221 4.10 5.41 -13.59
N LEU A 222 4.19 4.54 -12.59
CA LEU A 222 5.17 4.67 -11.52
C LEU A 222 6.61 4.56 -12.00
N GLY A 223 6.86 3.83 -13.08
CA GLY A 223 8.17 3.74 -13.72
C GLY A 223 8.75 5.12 -14.06
N PHE A 224 7.95 6.02 -14.65
CA PHE A 224 8.42 7.36 -15.01
C PHE A 224 8.09 8.44 -13.98
N LEU A 225 6.99 8.36 -13.24
CA LEU A 225 6.65 9.38 -12.24
C LEU A 225 7.65 9.42 -11.06
N ARG A 226 8.37 8.33 -10.83
CA ARG A 226 9.44 8.24 -9.84
C ARG A 226 10.79 8.78 -10.33
N ASP A 227 10.89 9.16 -11.61
CA ASP A 227 12.11 9.72 -12.18
C ASP A 227 12.41 11.08 -11.55
N ARG A 228 13.61 11.21 -10.98
CA ARG A 228 14.08 12.44 -10.34
C ARG A 228 14.22 13.60 -11.32
N MET A 229 14.58 13.32 -12.58
CA MET A 229 14.68 14.36 -13.61
C MET A 229 13.31 14.92 -13.95
N LEU A 230 12.30 14.06 -14.04
CA LEU A 230 10.92 14.48 -14.24
C LEU A 230 10.42 15.31 -13.05
N GLN A 231 10.62 14.83 -11.82
CA GLN A 231 10.23 15.56 -10.61
C GLN A 231 10.90 16.95 -10.53
N ALA A 232 12.19 17.03 -10.85
CA ALA A 232 12.92 18.29 -10.91
C ALA A 232 12.35 19.25 -11.96
N ALA A 233 11.89 18.76 -13.12
CA ALA A 233 11.25 19.58 -14.16
C ALA A 233 9.95 20.27 -13.68
N PHE A 234 9.29 19.69 -12.67
CA PHE A 234 8.10 20.25 -12.01
C PHE A 234 8.43 20.94 -10.67
N ALA A 235 9.70 21.13 -10.34
CA ALA A 235 10.16 21.71 -9.07
C ALA A 235 9.61 20.99 -7.81
N VAL A 236 9.46 19.67 -7.89
CA VAL A 236 9.02 18.82 -6.78
C VAL A 236 10.10 17.81 -6.40
N ASN A 237 10.07 17.35 -5.15
CA ASN A 237 11.10 16.45 -4.59
C ASN A 237 10.55 15.03 -4.31
N SER A 238 9.29 14.76 -4.64
CA SER A 238 8.72 13.42 -4.51
C SER A 238 7.61 13.17 -5.51
N LEU A 239 7.33 11.89 -5.74
CA LEU A 239 6.18 11.41 -6.50
C LEU A 239 4.86 12.01 -5.99
N TRP A 240 4.66 12.03 -4.68
CA TRP A 240 3.39 12.49 -4.10
C TRP A 240 3.23 14.00 -4.17
N GLN A 241 4.33 14.76 -4.13
CA GLN A 241 4.29 16.18 -4.43
C GLN A 241 3.93 16.43 -5.90
N LEU A 242 4.46 15.63 -6.83
CA LEU A 242 4.10 15.71 -8.25
C LEU A 242 2.60 15.47 -8.48
N VAL A 243 2.07 14.41 -7.86
CA VAL A 243 0.63 14.09 -7.91
C VAL A 243 -0.21 15.19 -7.26
N ALA A 244 0.22 15.72 -6.11
CA ALA A 244 -0.50 16.82 -5.45
C ALA A 244 -0.49 18.11 -6.28
N VAL A 245 0.63 18.45 -6.93
CA VAL A 245 0.73 19.63 -7.82
C VAL A 245 -0.23 19.50 -9.00
N ALA A 246 -0.26 18.34 -9.65
CA ALA A 246 -1.21 18.05 -10.74
C ALA A 246 -2.67 18.07 -10.25
N GLY A 247 -2.92 17.57 -9.03
CA GLY A 247 -4.24 17.51 -8.39
C GLY A 247 -4.66 18.75 -7.60
N THR A 248 -3.93 19.88 -7.69
CA THR A 248 -4.24 21.09 -6.91
C THR A 248 -5.66 21.61 -7.13
N GLN A 249 -6.19 21.50 -8.35
CA GLN A 249 -7.58 21.87 -8.66
C GLN A 249 -8.62 20.98 -7.97
N GLN A 250 -8.22 19.79 -7.51
CA GLN A 250 -9.06 18.85 -6.77
C GLN A 250 -8.86 18.97 -5.24
N GLY A 251 -8.08 19.95 -4.77
CA GLY A 251 -7.82 20.16 -3.34
C GLY A 251 -6.92 19.09 -2.70
N LEU A 252 -6.19 18.32 -3.50
CA LEU A 252 -5.32 17.25 -3.01
C LEU A 252 -4.03 17.84 -2.41
N SER A 253 -3.69 17.42 -1.19
CA SER A 253 -2.39 17.69 -0.56
C SER A 253 -1.49 16.46 -0.65
N ALA A 254 -0.17 16.64 -0.67
CA ALA A 254 0.77 15.51 -0.71
C ALA A 254 0.57 14.53 0.47
N SER A 255 0.27 15.05 1.66
CA SER A 255 -0.07 14.22 2.83
C SER A 255 -1.40 13.50 2.69
N GLY A 256 -2.40 14.12 2.05
CA GLY A 256 -3.69 13.48 1.76
C GLY A 256 -3.55 12.36 0.73
N VAL A 257 -2.80 12.61 -0.34
CA VAL A 257 -2.43 11.61 -1.36
C VAL A 257 -1.74 10.43 -0.70
N GLN A 258 -0.68 10.66 0.07
CA GLN A 258 0.07 9.59 0.71
C GLN A 258 -0.78 8.77 1.70
N ARG A 259 -1.61 9.44 2.50
CA ARG A 259 -2.55 8.76 3.42
C ARG A 259 -3.51 7.83 2.67
N ARG A 260 -4.07 8.30 1.56
CA ARG A 260 -4.97 7.49 0.72
C ARG A 260 -4.24 6.27 0.12
N VAL A 261 -3.00 6.46 -0.34
CA VAL A 261 -2.18 5.33 -0.81
C VAL A 261 -1.90 4.32 0.31
N ASP A 262 -1.58 4.78 1.51
CA ASP A 262 -1.34 3.90 2.66
C ASP A 262 -2.62 3.16 3.09
N GLN A 263 -3.78 3.82 3.02
CA GLN A 263 -5.08 3.19 3.24
C GLN A 263 -5.39 2.13 2.17
N GLY A 264 -5.10 2.42 0.90
CA GLY A 264 -5.24 1.45 -0.20
C GLY A 264 -4.37 0.22 -0.01
N ARG A 265 -3.10 0.39 0.38
CA ARG A 265 -2.19 -0.71 0.69
C ARG A 265 -2.67 -1.54 1.87
N ALA A 266 -3.10 -0.87 2.94
CA ALA A 266 -3.63 -1.53 4.12
C ALA A 266 -4.88 -2.37 3.80
N GLY A 267 -5.80 -1.81 3.00
CA GLY A 267 -6.99 -2.55 2.59
C GLY A 267 -6.68 -3.71 1.64
N GLN A 268 -5.69 -3.56 0.76
CA GLN A 268 -5.20 -4.67 -0.07
C GLN A 268 -4.74 -5.86 0.77
N THR A 269 -3.92 -5.62 1.81
CA THR A 269 -3.45 -6.68 2.71
C THR A 269 -4.62 -7.43 3.37
N VAL A 270 -5.61 -6.69 3.90
CA VAL A 270 -6.79 -7.26 4.55
C VAL A 270 -7.65 -8.07 3.55
N LEU A 271 -7.83 -7.57 2.32
CA LEU A 271 -8.61 -8.26 1.29
C LEU A 271 -7.90 -9.52 0.76
N LEU A 272 -6.57 -9.51 0.66
CA LEU A 272 -5.80 -10.71 0.30
C LEU A 272 -5.91 -11.77 1.39
N TRP A 273 -5.81 -11.36 2.67
CA TRP A 273 -6.03 -12.26 3.80
C TRP A 273 -7.44 -12.85 3.78
N LEU A 274 -8.47 -12.02 3.54
CA LEU A 274 -9.85 -12.48 3.38
C LEU A 274 -9.99 -13.53 2.27
N ALA A 275 -9.37 -13.30 1.11
CA ALA A 275 -9.44 -14.23 -0.01
C ALA A 275 -8.82 -15.60 0.34
N GLU A 276 -7.75 -15.63 1.13
CA GLU A 276 -7.12 -16.87 1.59
C GLU A 276 -8.02 -17.65 2.55
N HIS A 277 -8.77 -16.96 3.41
CA HIS A 277 -9.59 -17.55 4.48
C HIS A 277 -11.09 -17.63 4.17
N TYR A 278 -11.51 -17.30 2.94
CA TYR A 278 -12.94 -17.19 2.58
C TYR A 278 -13.74 -18.49 2.79
N ALA A 279 -13.09 -19.65 2.67
CA ALA A 279 -13.75 -20.96 2.85
C ALA A 279 -13.65 -21.49 4.28
N ASP A 280 -13.01 -20.77 5.20
CA ASP A 280 -12.77 -21.23 6.55
C ASP A 280 -13.98 -20.94 7.43
N ALA A 281 -14.58 -21.98 8.01
CA ALA A 281 -15.75 -21.85 8.89
C ALA A 281 -15.46 -21.18 10.25
N ALA A 282 -14.21 -20.82 10.54
CA ALA A 282 -13.81 -20.13 11.76
C ALA A 282 -12.38 -19.56 11.60
N PRO A 283 -12.20 -18.49 10.81
CA PRO A 283 -10.89 -17.89 10.62
C PRO A 283 -10.31 -17.43 11.96
N ARG A 284 -9.00 -17.64 12.14
CA ARG A 284 -8.28 -17.24 13.35
C ARG A 284 -7.05 -16.45 12.96
N ILE A 285 -6.88 -15.32 13.63
CA ILE A 285 -5.72 -14.46 13.48
C ILE A 285 -4.63 -14.97 14.42
N ALA A 286 -3.46 -15.23 13.86
CA ALA A 286 -2.29 -15.57 14.65
C ALA A 286 -1.86 -14.35 15.47
N ALA A 287 -1.50 -14.55 16.74
CA ALA A 287 -1.16 -13.45 17.65
C ALA A 287 0.08 -12.63 17.19
N ASP A 288 0.89 -13.21 16.31
CA ASP A 288 2.08 -12.62 15.71
C ASP A 288 1.84 -12.08 14.28
N ASP A 289 0.61 -12.09 13.78
CA ASP A 289 0.25 -11.49 12.49
C ASP A 289 0.14 -9.96 12.59
N TYR A 290 1.23 -9.32 13.00
CA TYR A 290 1.35 -7.87 13.14
C TYR A 290 1.17 -7.13 11.82
N GLU A 291 1.39 -7.80 10.68
CA GLU A 291 1.18 -7.20 9.37
C GLU A 291 -0.31 -7.00 9.10
N LEU A 292 -1.14 -8.03 9.29
CA LEU A 292 -2.59 -7.95 9.14
C LEU A 292 -3.21 -7.00 10.16
N ILE A 293 -2.86 -7.15 11.45
CA ILE A 293 -3.41 -6.31 12.53
C ILE A 293 -3.06 -4.84 12.29
N GLY A 294 -1.79 -4.56 11.95
CA GLY A 294 -1.36 -3.21 11.62
C GLY A 294 -2.00 -2.67 10.34
N ALA A 295 -2.31 -3.52 9.35
CA ALA A 295 -3.06 -3.12 8.17
C ALA A 295 -4.50 -2.73 8.51
N ALA A 296 -5.22 -3.55 9.28
CA ALA A 296 -6.58 -3.22 9.73
C ALA A 296 -6.63 -1.88 10.49
N GLN A 297 -5.72 -1.65 11.44
CA GLN A 297 -5.64 -0.38 12.18
C GLN A 297 -5.32 0.83 11.27
N ARG A 298 -4.40 0.67 10.32
CA ARG A 298 -4.05 1.73 9.35
C ARG A 298 -5.21 2.05 8.43
N TRP A 299 -5.97 1.04 7.99
CA TRP A 299 -7.14 1.25 7.15
C TRP A 299 -8.23 2.05 7.89
N LEU A 300 -8.53 1.68 9.14
CA LEU A 300 -9.48 2.40 10.00
C LEU A 300 -9.03 3.85 10.23
N SER A 301 -7.76 4.07 10.56
CA SER A 301 -7.20 5.40 10.80
C SER A 301 -7.21 6.30 9.54
N GLY A 302 -7.15 5.70 8.36
CA GLY A 302 -7.23 6.42 7.08
C GLY A 302 -8.62 6.98 6.80
N ARG A 303 -9.67 6.24 7.18
CA ARG A 303 -11.08 6.58 6.95
C ARG A 303 -11.51 7.84 7.73
N ASP A 304 -11.17 7.92 9.01
CA ASP A 304 -11.61 9.02 9.90
C ASP A 304 -11.04 10.40 9.51
N ALA A 305 -10.11 10.43 8.57
CA ALA A 305 -9.44 11.63 8.10
C ALA A 305 -9.95 12.15 6.74
N ALA A 306 -10.92 11.48 6.11
CA ALA A 306 -11.54 11.98 4.90
C ALA A 306 -12.24 13.33 5.21
N PRO A 307 -11.95 14.41 4.46
CA PRO A 307 -12.66 15.67 4.66
C PRO A 307 -14.14 15.43 4.42
N ALA A 308 -14.99 15.95 5.32
CA ALA A 308 -16.43 15.97 5.11
C ALA A 308 -16.73 16.52 3.70
N PRO A 309 -17.70 15.95 2.96
CA PRO A 309 -18.06 16.47 1.66
C PRO A 309 -18.33 17.97 1.79
N ALA A 310 -17.64 18.78 0.98
CA ALA A 310 -17.87 20.21 0.95
C ALA A 310 -19.37 20.45 0.81
N ALA A 311 -19.95 21.16 1.77
CA ALA A 311 -21.38 21.44 1.80
C ALA A 311 -21.79 21.94 0.41
N ALA A 312 -22.77 21.26 -0.20
CA ALA A 312 -23.27 21.62 -1.51
C ALA A 312 -23.52 23.14 -1.56
N PRO A 313 -23.08 23.85 -2.62
CA PRO A 313 -23.30 25.28 -2.71
C PRO A 313 -24.80 25.52 -2.56
N ALA A 314 -25.17 26.23 -1.49
CA ALA A 314 -26.55 26.62 -1.26
C ALA A 314 -27.02 27.34 -2.52
N LEU A 315 -27.98 26.74 -3.23
CA LEU A 315 -28.65 27.39 -4.34
C LEU A 315 -29.24 28.67 -3.79
N SER A 316 -28.59 29.79 -4.07
CA SER A 316 -29.09 31.12 -3.79
C SER A 316 -30.33 31.29 -4.66
N ALA A 317 -31.50 31.05 -4.06
CA ALA A 317 -32.78 31.41 -4.65
C ALA A 317 -32.82 32.94 -4.74
N ALA A 318 -32.42 33.49 -5.89
CA ALA A 318 -32.71 34.86 -6.25
C ALA A 318 -34.19 34.94 -6.63
N ALA A 319 -34.94 35.69 -5.82
CA ALA A 319 -36.25 36.23 -6.16
C ALA A 319 -36.09 37.59 -6.86
#